data_AF-H3BWR1-F1
#
_entry.id   AF-H3BWR1-F1
#
_cell.length_a   1.000
_cell.length_b   1.000
_cell.length_c   1.000
_cell.angle_alpha   90.00
_cell.angle_beta   90.00
_cell.angle_gamma   90.00
#
_symmetry.space_group_name_H-M   'P 1'
#
loop_
_entity.id
_entity.type
_entity.pdbx_description
1 polymer ?
#
loop_
_entity_poly.entity_id
_entity_poly.type
_entity_poly.pdbx_seq_one_letter_code
_entity_poly.pdbx_strand_id
1 'polypeptide(L)'
;MQWPGGIRKIPSSICSQACQPGERKKIVKGIPCCWHCERCDGYQYQADTYTCKMCRFDLRPNENHTGCVTIPIVKLEWSSPWAVIPVLIAVI
;
A
#
# COMPACT_ATOMS: atom_id res chain seq x y z
N MET A 1 -35.87 -11.34 20.44
CA MET A 1 -35.18 -10.22 21.11
C MET A 1 -34.91 -9.16 20.03
N GLN A 2 -35.51 -7.98 20.14
CA GLN A 2 -35.37 -6.86 19.19
C GLN A 2 -34.94 -5.62 19.99
N TRP A 3 -34.05 -4.81 19.44
CA TRP A 3 -33.64 -3.56 20.08
C TRP A 3 -34.79 -2.54 20.02
N PRO A 4 -34.93 -1.67 21.03
CA PRO A 4 -35.92 -0.60 21.01
C PRO A 4 -35.74 0.27 19.76
N GLY A 5 -36.83 0.51 19.01
CA GLY A 5 -36.80 1.23 17.73
C GLY A 5 -37.02 0.37 16.47
N GLY A 6 -37.34 -0.94 16.61
CA GLY A 6 -37.66 -1.81 15.46
C GLY A 6 -36.45 -2.22 14.62
N ILE A 7 -35.24 -1.91 15.10
CA ILE A 7 -33.99 -2.25 14.43
C ILE A 7 -33.68 -3.73 14.70
N ARG A 8 -33.72 -4.55 13.65
CA ARG A 8 -33.36 -5.99 13.70
C ARG A 8 -31.85 -6.24 13.75
N LYS A 9 -31.02 -5.25 13.37
CA LYS A 9 -29.56 -5.36 13.41
C LYS A 9 -29.02 -4.86 14.74
N ILE A 10 -28.26 -5.72 15.41
CA ILE A 10 -27.53 -5.39 16.64
C ILE A 10 -26.48 -4.33 16.29
N PRO A 11 -26.41 -3.20 17.00
CA PRO A 11 -25.37 -2.20 16.77
C PRO A 11 -24.00 -2.78 17.13
N SER A 12 -23.00 -2.50 16.28
CA SER A 12 -21.63 -2.94 16.52
C SER A 12 -20.96 -2.09 17.59
N SER A 13 -20.56 -2.69 18.71
CA SER A 13 -19.82 -2.04 19.80
C SER A 13 -18.30 -2.12 19.58
N ILE A 14 -17.82 -1.62 18.45
CA ILE A 14 -16.40 -1.68 18.06
C ILE A 14 -15.78 -0.28 18.18
N CYS A 15 -14.59 -0.18 18.79
CA CYS A 15 -13.89 1.10 18.95
C CYS A 15 -13.29 1.62 17.63
N SER A 16 -12.84 0.72 16.78
CA SER A 16 -12.05 1.05 15.59
C SER A 16 -12.46 0.17 14.41
N GLN A 17 -12.68 0.77 13.25
CA GLN A 17 -13.05 0.04 12.05
C GLN A 17 -11.86 -0.77 11.50
N ALA A 18 -12.13 -1.75 10.64
CA ALA A 18 -11.08 -2.42 9.87
C ALA A 18 -10.34 -1.43 8.97
N CYS A 19 -9.01 -1.46 8.99
CA CYS A 19 -8.17 -0.60 8.16
C CYS A 19 -8.20 -1.04 6.70
N GLN A 20 -7.85 -0.13 5.79
CA GLN A 20 -7.75 -0.44 4.37
C GLN A 20 -6.49 -1.26 4.05
N PRO A 21 -6.46 -1.95 2.89
CA PRO A 21 -5.24 -2.60 2.41
C PRO A 21 -4.11 -1.56 2.30
N GLY A 22 -2.91 -1.89 2.77
CA GLY A 22 -1.77 -0.97 2.80
C GLY A 22 -1.65 -0.12 4.07
N GLU A 23 -2.57 -0.30 5.03
CA GLU A 23 -2.54 0.37 6.33
C GLU A 23 -2.22 -0.60 7.45
N ARG A 24 -1.36 -0.19 8.38
CA ARG A 24 -1.10 -0.93 9.62
C ARG A 24 -1.99 -0.44 10.75
N LYS A 25 -2.41 -1.37 11.61
CA LYS A 25 -3.09 -1.09 12.88
C LYS A 25 -2.06 -0.70 13.94
N LYS A 26 -2.15 0.54 14.41
CA LYS A 26 -1.37 1.05 15.53
C LYS A 26 -2.25 1.11 16.77
N ILE A 27 -1.96 0.23 17.73
CA ILE A 27 -2.72 0.13 18.98
C ILE A 27 -2.61 1.43 19.76
N VAL A 28 -3.74 1.94 20.25
CA VAL A 28 -3.78 3.12 21.12
C VAL A 28 -3.23 2.74 22.49
N LYS A 29 -2.29 3.55 23.02
CA LYS A 29 -1.68 3.30 24.32
C LYS A 29 -2.76 3.23 25.41
N GLY A 30 -2.81 2.12 26.14
CA GLY A 30 -3.72 1.91 27.26
C GLY A 30 -5.07 1.26 26.92
N ILE A 31 -5.45 1.10 25.64
CA ILE A 31 -6.71 0.46 25.25
C ILE A 31 -6.46 -0.60 24.15
N PRO A 32 -6.45 -1.90 24.48
CA PRO A 32 -6.05 -2.96 23.54
C PRO A 32 -7.02 -3.16 22.37
N CYS A 33 -8.29 -2.78 22.53
CA CYS A 33 -9.32 -2.94 21.50
C CYS A 33 -9.42 -1.76 20.51
N CYS A 34 -8.67 -0.67 20.76
CA CYS A 34 -8.68 0.51 19.91
C CYS A 34 -7.36 0.62 19.14
N TRP A 35 -7.45 0.87 17.83
CA TRP A 35 -6.30 1.09 16.96
C TRP A 35 -6.56 2.26 16.00
N HIS A 36 -5.48 2.92 15.62
CA HIS A 36 -5.47 3.85 14.49
C HIS A 36 -4.89 3.18 13.26
N CYS A 37 -5.44 3.49 12.09
CA CYS A 37 -4.90 3.06 10.81
C CYS A 37 -3.83 4.05 10.38
N GLU A 38 -2.62 3.56 10.16
CA GLU A 38 -1.49 4.34 9.68
C GLU A 38 -1.01 3.73 8.36
N ARG A 39 -0.87 4.53 7.30
CA ARG A 39 -0.42 4.04 5.99
C ARG A 39 1.05 3.63 6.04
N CYS A 40 1.38 2.50 5.41
CA CYS A 40 2.77 2.15 5.14
C CYS A 40 3.27 3.07 4.02
N ASP A 41 4.22 3.96 4.29
CA ASP A 41 4.68 4.95 3.31
C ASP A 41 6.01 4.56 2.63
N GLY A 42 6.30 5.17 1.49
CA GLY A 42 7.55 4.99 0.74
C GLY A 42 7.71 3.60 0.12
N TYR A 43 8.81 2.91 0.46
CA TYR A 43 9.14 1.56 -0.03
C TYR A 43 8.65 0.44 0.88
N GLN A 44 7.70 0.74 1.76
CA GLN A 44 7.16 -0.22 2.72
C GLN A 44 5.86 -0.83 2.21
N TYR A 45 5.66 -2.10 2.51
CA TYR A 45 4.42 -2.82 2.28
C TYR A 45 3.90 -3.40 3.61
N GLN A 46 2.59 -3.61 3.66
CA GLN A 46 1.89 -4.26 4.76
C GLN A 46 2.22 -5.76 4.73
N ALA A 47 3.21 -6.16 5.53
CA ALA A 47 3.54 -7.59 5.68
C ALA A 47 2.58 -8.29 6.65
N ASP A 48 2.11 -7.54 7.65
CA ASP A 48 1.15 -8.02 8.63
C ASP A 48 0.18 -6.89 8.97
N THR A 49 -0.93 -7.21 9.65
CA THR A 49 -1.95 -6.23 10.02
C THR A 49 -1.39 -5.15 10.96
N TYR A 50 -0.32 -5.45 11.70
CA TYR A 50 0.29 -4.56 12.68
C TYR A 50 1.66 -4.00 12.25
N THR A 51 2.27 -4.55 11.20
CA THR A 51 3.66 -4.22 10.83
C THR A 51 3.83 -3.93 9.34
N CYS A 52 4.53 -2.84 9.04
CA CYS A 52 5.04 -2.53 7.71
C CYS A 52 6.47 -3.06 7.60
N LYS A 53 6.81 -3.68 6.47
CA LYS A 53 8.17 -4.11 6.15
C LYS A 53 8.64 -3.41 4.89
N MET A 54 9.94 -3.19 4.78
CA MET A 54 10.54 -2.61 3.59
C MET A 54 10.66 -3.68 2.50
N CYS A 55 10.31 -3.33 1.25
CA CYS A 55 10.62 -4.17 0.10
C CYS A 55 12.13 -4.27 -0.08
N ARG A 56 12.61 -5.36 -0.71
CA ARG A 56 13.99 -5.43 -1.17
C ARG A 56 14.25 -4.36 -2.23
N PHE A 57 15.52 -4.00 -2.41
CA PHE A 57 15.96 -2.95 -3.32
C PHE A 57 15.53 -3.17 -4.78
N ASP A 58 15.39 -4.41 -5.23
CA ASP A 58 14.94 -4.78 -6.58
C ASP A 58 13.42 -4.71 -6.78
N LEU A 59 12.66 -4.42 -5.72
CA LEU A 59 11.21 -4.48 -5.69
C LEU A 59 10.61 -3.14 -5.22
N ARG A 60 9.45 -2.80 -5.75
CA ARG A 60 8.65 -1.63 -5.35
C ARG A 60 7.32 -2.10 -4.74
N PRO A 61 6.78 -1.43 -3.71
CA PRO A 61 5.42 -1.72 -3.25
C PRO A 61 4.40 -1.49 -4.37
N ASN A 62 3.35 -2.33 -4.39
CA ASN A 62 2.19 -2.16 -5.27
C ASN A 62 1.36 -0.94 -4.86
N GLU A 63 0.43 -0.44 -5.69
CA GLU A 63 -0.42 0.72 -5.35
C GLU A 63 -1.24 0.53 -4.07
N ASN A 64 -1.64 -0.71 -3.77
CA ASN A 64 -2.34 -1.05 -2.53
C ASN A 64 -1.41 -1.31 -1.35
N HIS A 65 -0.09 -1.20 -1.52
CA HIS A 65 0.94 -1.45 -0.51
C HIS A 65 0.78 -2.80 0.21
N THR A 66 0.15 -3.80 -0.41
CA THR A 66 -0.07 -5.15 0.16
C THR A 66 1.07 -6.11 -0.14
N GLY A 67 1.94 -5.77 -1.08
CA GLY A 67 3.05 -6.62 -1.50
C GLY A 67 4.04 -5.87 -2.35
N CYS A 68 5.15 -6.54 -2.66
CA CYS A 68 6.23 -6.01 -3.47
C CYS A 68 6.18 -6.59 -4.89
N VAL A 69 6.34 -5.75 -5.89
CA VAL A 69 6.43 -6.10 -7.31
C VAL A 69 7.80 -5.74 -7.87
N THR A 70 8.27 -6.47 -8.87
CA THR A 70 9.56 -6.20 -9.53
C THR A 70 9.52 -4.88 -10.27
N ILE A 71 10.57 -4.07 -10.11
CA ILE A 71 10.71 -2.81 -10.85
C ILE A 71 10.89 -3.14 -12.34
N PRO A 72 10.04 -2.62 -13.24
CA PRO A 72 10.18 -2.91 -14.66
C PRO A 72 11.46 -2.28 -15.20
N ILE A 73 12.19 -3.06 -16.00
CA ILE A 73 13.40 -2.57 -16.67
C ILE A 73 12.96 -1.63 -17.79
N VAL A 74 13.23 -0.33 -17.62
CA VAL A 74 13.04 0.66 -18.69
C VAL A 74 14.23 0.53 -19.62
N LYS A 75 14.04 -0.18 -20.74
CA LYS A 75 15.00 -0.24 -21.84
C LYS A 75 14.69 0.87 -22.84
N LEU A 76 15.72 1.57 -23.29
CA LEU A 76 15.58 2.52 -24.39
C LEU A 76 15.44 1.73 -25.69
N GLU A 77 14.28 1.81 -26.32
CA GLU A 77 14.06 1.16 -27.62
C GLU A 77 14.73 1.95 -28.74
N TRP A 78 15.24 1.25 -29.76
CA TRP A 78 15.89 1.86 -30.93
C TRP A 78 14.96 2.77 -31.73
N SER A 79 13.65 2.51 -31.69
CA SER A 79 12.61 3.34 -32.30
C SER A 79 12.30 4.60 -31.48
N SER A 80 12.82 4.73 -30.27
CA SER A 80 12.61 5.91 -29.44
C SER A 80 13.33 7.11 -30.06
N PRO A 81 12.67 8.27 -30.23
CA PRO A 81 13.32 9.49 -30.71
C PRO A 81 14.56 9.88 -29.89
N TRP A 82 14.55 9.53 -28.60
CA TRP A 82 15.65 9.72 -27.66
C TRP A 82 16.89 8.88 -28.00
N ALA A 83 16.74 7.75 -28.69
CA ALA A 83 17.83 6.93 -29.18
C ALA A 83 18.28 7.34 -30.60
N VAL A 84 17.32 7.66 -31.49
CA VAL A 84 17.60 7.95 -32.90
C VAL A 84 18.39 9.24 -33.08
N ILE A 85 18.03 10.31 -32.38
CA ILE A 85 18.67 11.63 -32.55
C ILE A 85 20.17 11.58 -32.22
N PRO A 86 20.62 11.07 -31.05
CA PRO A 86 22.04 10.97 -30.75
C PRO A 86 22.82 10.09 -31.73
N VAL A 87 22.23 8.99 -32.19
CA VAL A 87 22.88 8.07 -33.14
C VAL A 87 23.13 8.77 -34.48
N LEU A 88 22.15 9.52 -34.98
CA LEU A 88 22.31 10.28 -36.23
C LEU A 88 23.38 11.36 -36.12
N ILE A 89 23.42 12.09 -35.00
CA ILE A 89 24.45 13.12 -34.75
C ILE A 89 25.84 12.47 -34.68
N ALA A 90 25.98 11.30 -34.08
CA ALA A 90 27.27 10.61 -33.94
C ALA A 90 27.81 10.05 -35.27
N VAL A 91 26.95 9.86 -36.28
CA VAL A 91 27.34 9.34 -37.60
C VAL A 91 27.76 10.45 -38.57
N ILE A 92 27.35 11.70 -38.32
CA ILE A 92 27.73 12.90 -39.10
C ILE A 92 29.09 13.41 -38.62
#